data_AF-A0A5E3WSV9-F1
#
_entry.id   AF-A0A5E3WSV9-F1
#
_cell.length_a   1.000
_cell.length_b   1.000
_cell.length_c   1.000
_cell.angle_alpha   90.00
_cell.angle_beta   90.00
_cell.angle_gamma   90.00
#
_symmetry.space_group_name_H-M   'P 1'
#
loop_
_entity.id
_entity.type
_entity.pdbx_description
1 polymer ?
#
loop_
_entity_poly.entity_id
_entity_poly.type
_entity_poly.pdbx_seq_one_letter_code
_entity_poly.pdbx_strand_id
1 'polypeptide(L)'
;MLQRAGNRPIVLDIDSLLAAYIGHNASDDLYWLFSQEGPDLLPRTSKILFTMGLRTEALMFDDYISNGPLAPDRLTALLSLGQRTPFNNLDTFVFSWYSDTGVSIPDMHSSTLRCLTLSALKIEELSCEKKLLGYYVRQPLSDLRADLSQLLNVLRACPNLAMLTIERIAFDEDKSTLQPINLDAEIKMACEDSNSVELFMAYINTTGSWTITTACRVWEAPLPDFVRSRLSRCTSAHIDHSQEHTFITFFDRDDSHANFRLDESFRRAYTDLLSGDSSNVRVFPGGITIAYSAEMEIPLNAYGCPIEHLSIRRMVLWDLDEPGRESWTFLRAIRTLYTLDVCHGEKNINIILQELPCPQNLKYRCTSRHARSCCLTDLVAFCSDWRGMGVAPELVTAVGRKHPLEAELWEGQSLGWFSDLRA
;
A
#
# COMPACT_ATOMS: atom_id res chain seq x y z
N MET A 1 -8.28 -28.95 -30.25
CA MET A 1 -7.33 -29.59 -29.31
C MET A 1 -7.95 -29.93 -27.93
N LEU A 2 -9.23 -29.63 -27.65
CA LEU A 2 -9.83 -29.78 -26.32
C LEU A 2 -10.26 -31.21 -25.92
N GLN A 3 -10.42 -32.15 -26.87
CA GLN A 3 -10.87 -33.52 -26.57
C GLN A 3 -9.79 -34.46 -25.97
N ARG A 4 -8.53 -34.03 -25.83
CA ARG A 4 -7.44 -34.87 -25.26
C ARG A 4 -7.08 -34.53 -23.80
N ALA A 5 -7.63 -33.47 -23.23
CA ALA A 5 -7.45 -33.19 -21.81
C ALA A 5 -8.52 -33.98 -21.02
N GLY A 6 -8.28 -35.27 -20.75
CA GLY A 6 -9.07 -36.02 -19.76
C GLY A 6 -9.13 -35.28 -18.40
N ASN A 7 -10.07 -35.63 -17.50
CA ASN A 7 -10.51 -35.09 -16.17
C ASN A 7 -9.58 -34.19 -15.28
N ARG A 8 -8.49 -33.64 -15.79
CA ARG A 8 -7.57 -32.74 -15.10
C ARG A 8 -8.22 -31.38 -14.91
N PRO A 9 -7.92 -30.70 -13.79
CA PRO A 9 -8.32 -29.31 -13.58
C PRO A 9 -7.80 -28.43 -14.71
N ILE A 10 -8.64 -27.47 -15.12
CA ILE A 10 -8.33 -26.53 -16.20
C ILE A 10 -8.00 -25.17 -15.57
N VAL A 11 -7.03 -24.47 -16.16
CA VAL A 11 -6.75 -23.06 -15.87
C VAL A 11 -7.19 -22.28 -17.09
N LEU A 12 -8.16 -21.40 -16.92
CA LEU A 12 -8.60 -20.45 -17.93
C LEU A 12 -7.80 -19.17 -17.74
N ASP A 13 -6.64 -19.12 -18.40
CA ASP A 13 -5.84 -17.91 -18.51
C ASP A 13 -6.31 -17.13 -19.73
N ILE A 14 -7.20 -16.17 -19.50
CA ILE A 14 -7.81 -15.37 -20.55
C ILE A 14 -6.76 -14.41 -21.15
N ASP A 15 -5.76 -14.00 -20.38
CA ASP A 15 -4.71 -13.11 -20.86
C ASP A 15 -3.84 -13.81 -21.91
N SER A 16 -3.45 -15.07 -21.62
CA SER A 16 -2.74 -15.93 -22.58
C SER A 16 -3.58 -16.22 -23.83
N LEU A 17 -4.90 -16.39 -23.67
CA LEU A 17 -5.81 -16.54 -24.81
C LEU A 17 -5.80 -15.28 -25.67
N LEU A 18 -5.93 -14.10 -25.07
CA LEU A 18 -5.95 -12.83 -25.81
C LEU A 18 -4.62 -12.52 -26.48
N ALA A 19 -3.50 -12.82 -25.83
CA ALA A 19 -2.17 -12.72 -26.43
C ALA A 19 -2.01 -13.62 -27.67
N ALA A 20 -2.67 -14.78 -27.71
CA ALA A 20 -2.66 -15.64 -28.89
C ALA A 20 -3.50 -15.11 -30.06
N TYR A 21 -4.42 -14.17 -29.81
CA TYR A 21 -5.35 -13.59 -30.79
C TYR A 21 -4.96 -12.18 -31.24
N ILE A 22 -3.70 -11.76 -31.01
CA ILE A 22 -3.19 -10.47 -31.49
C ILE A 22 -3.45 -10.34 -33.00
N GLY A 23 -4.31 -9.39 -33.38
CA GLY A 23 -4.65 -9.08 -34.78
C GLY A 23 -5.91 -9.77 -35.31
N HIS A 24 -6.57 -10.59 -34.49
CA HIS A 24 -7.79 -11.32 -34.84
C HIS A 24 -8.91 -11.01 -33.85
N ASN A 25 -10.15 -11.49 -34.10
CA ASN A 25 -11.30 -11.36 -33.20
C ASN A 25 -11.50 -12.67 -32.40
N ALA A 26 -11.43 -12.62 -31.06
CA ALA A 26 -11.63 -13.76 -30.14
C ALA A 26 -13.07 -13.84 -29.58
N SER A 27 -13.98 -13.02 -30.11
CA SER A 27 -15.35 -12.86 -29.58
C SER A 27 -16.13 -14.16 -29.51
N ASP A 28 -16.13 -14.91 -30.60
CA ASP A 28 -16.93 -16.12 -30.70
C ASP A 28 -16.37 -17.23 -29.79
N ASP A 29 -15.05 -17.30 -29.63
CA ASP A 29 -14.40 -18.27 -28.73
C ASP A 29 -14.63 -17.95 -27.25
N LEU A 30 -14.60 -16.67 -26.87
CA LEU A 30 -14.96 -16.20 -25.52
C LEU A 30 -16.44 -16.43 -25.23
N TYR A 31 -17.31 -16.10 -26.18
CA TYR A 31 -18.74 -16.34 -26.05
C TYR A 31 -19.02 -17.84 -25.90
N TRP A 32 -18.40 -18.67 -26.75
CA TRP A 32 -18.50 -20.12 -26.65
C TRP A 32 -18.04 -20.66 -25.29
N LEU A 33 -16.89 -20.19 -24.79
CA LEU A 33 -16.30 -20.60 -23.51
C LEU A 33 -17.25 -20.38 -22.31
N PHE A 34 -17.97 -19.26 -22.31
CA PHE A 34 -18.88 -18.87 -21.22
C PHE A 34 -20.37 -19.14 -21.53
N SER A 35 -20.69 -19.65 -22.72
CA SER A 35 -22.04 -20.06 -23.09
C SER A 35 -22.40 -21.46 -22.55
N GLN A 36 -23.70 -21.78 -22.56
CA GLN A 36 -24.21 -23.12 -22.24
C GLN A 36 -23.72 -24.23 -23.20
N GLU A 37 -23.07 -23.87 -24.32
CA GLU A 37 -22.59 -24.80 -25.35
C GLU A 37 -21.15 -25.28 -25.14
N GLY A 38 -20.45 -24.82 -24.09
CA GLY A 38 -19.12 -25.30 -23.65
C GLY A 38 -19.12 -26.24 -22.42
N PRO A 39 -20.03 -27.24 -22.30
CA PRO A 39 -20.49 -27.79 -21.02
C PRO A 39 -19.43 -28.52 -20.16
N ASP A 40 -18.29 -28.93 -20.72
CA ASP A 40 -17.30 -29.72 -19.97
C ASP A 40 -16.16 -28.90 -19.36
N LEU A 41 -15.99 -27.63 -19.73
CA LEU A 41 -14.81 -26.86 -19.32
C LEU A 41 -15.02 -26.17 -17.97
N LEU A 42 -16.10 -25.41 -17.81
CA LEU A 42 -16.36 -24.59 -16.62
C LEU A 42 -16.43 -25.41 -15.31
N PRO A 43 -17.08 -26.60 -15.26
CA PRO A 43 -17.08 -27.42 -14.05
C PRO A 43 -15.69 -27.96 -13.67
N ARG A 44 -14.76 -28.05 -14.64
CA ARG A 44 -13.38 -28.51 -14.45
C ARG A 44 -12.40 -27.35 -14.21
N THR A 45 -12.85 -26.12 -14.40
CA THR A 45 -12.03 -24.94 -14.21
C THR A 45 -11.68 -24.79 -12.74
N SER A 46 -10.38 -24.82 -12.46
CA SER A 46 -9.81 -24.57 -11.14
C SER A 46 -9.41 -23.12 -10.93
N LYS A 47 -9.06 -22.43 -12.02
CA LYS A 47 -8.64 -21.04 -11.98
C LYS A 47 -9.16 -20.29 -13.20
N ILE A 48 -9.65 -19.08 -12.99
CA ILE A 48 -9.89 -18.11 -14.05
C ILE A 48 -9.03 -16.90 -13.74
N LEU A 49 -8.17 -16.55 -14.69
CA LEU A 49 -7.26 -15.42 -14.59
C LEU A 49 -7.59 -14.43 -15.71
N PHE A 50 -8.01 -13.24 -15.30
CA PHE A 50 -8.29 -12.14 -16.19
C PHE A 50 -7.61 -10.89 -15.62
N THR A 51 -6.31 -10.76 -15.90
CA THR A 51 -5.43 -9.70 -15.40
C THR A 51 -5.05 -8.68 -16.47
N MET A 52 -5.35 -8.99 -17.73
CA MET A 52 -5.11 -8.20 -18.94
C MET A 52 -3.71 -7.61 -19.05
N GLY A 53 -2.71 -8.41 -18.70
CA GLY A 53 -1.33 -8.07 -19.05
C GLY A 53 -0.77 -6.87 -18.28
N LEU A 54 -0.98 -6.83 -16.95
CA LEU A 54 -0.10 -6.06 -16.02
C LEU A 54 1.41 -6.42 -16.16
N ARG A 55 1.75 -7.36 -17.05
CA ARG A 55 3.08 -7.69 -17.53
C ARG A 55 3.23 -7.22 -18.98
N THR A 56 3.47 -5.92 -19.14
CA THR A 56 4.27 -5.33 -20.24
C THR A 56 4.04 -5.93 -21.63
N GLU A 57 3.02 -5.50 -22.35
CA GLU A 57 3.02 -5.32 -23.82
C GLU A 57 1.70 -4.66 -24.23
N ALA A 58 1.77 -3.69 -25.14
CA ALA A 58 0.63 -2.89 -25.57
C ALA A 58 -0.46 -3.80 -26.18
N LEU A 59 -1.63 -3.83 -25.54
CA LEU A 59 -2.82 -4.43 -26.13
C LEU A 59 -3.34 -3.45 -27.18
N MET A 60 -3.08 -3.75 -28.44
CA MET A 60 -3.79 -3.14 -29.56
C MET A 60 -5.30 -3.49 -29.41
N PHE A 61 -6.18 -2.82 -30.15
CA PHE A 61 -7.59 -3.18 -30.41
C PHE A 61 -8.69 -2.43 -29.63
N ASP A 62 -9.15 -1.34 -30.26
CA ASP A 62 -10.44 -0.65 -30.01
C ASP A 62 -11.66 -1.58 -29.89
N ASP A 63 -11.70 -2.66 -30.67
CA ASP A 63 -12.93 -3.45 -30.87
C ASP A 63 -13.31 -4.35 -29.69
N TYR A 64 -12.41 -4.60 -28.74
CA TYR A 64 -12.65 -5.58 -27.67
C TYR A 64 -13.24 -5.00 -26.39
N ILE A 65 -12.96 -3.72 -26.14
CA ILE A 65 -13.08 -3.11 -24.82
C ILE A 65 -14.36 -2.28 -24.75
N SER A 66 -14.60 -1.41 -25.73
CA SER A 66 -15.75 -0.50 -25.68
C SER A 66 -17.04 -1.12 -26.21
N ASN A 67 -16.94 -2.07 -27.16
CA ASN A 67 -18.09 -2.74 -27.79
C ASN A 67 -17.90 -4.25 -28.03
N GLY A 68 -16.80 -4.82 -27.53
CA GLY A 68 -16.44 -6.23 -27.73
C GLY A 68 -16.96 -7.17 -26.63
N PRO A 69 -16.54 -8.44 -26.62
CA PRO A 69 -16.92 -9.45 -25.62
C PRO A 69 -16.33 -9.17 -24.26
N LEU A 70 -15.20 -8.45 -24.23
CA LEU A 70 -14.51 -8.04 -23.02
C LEU A 70 -15.03 -6.69 -22.50
N ALA A 71 -16.02 -6.10 -23.18
CA ALA A 71 -16.74 -4.97 -22.63
C ALA A 71 -17.30 -5.36 -21.26
N PRO A 72 -17.10 -4.52 -20.21
CA PRO A 72 -17.38 -4.88 -18.83
C PRO A 72 -18.76 -5.50 -18.63
N ASP A 73 -19.80 -4.89 -19.20
CA ASP A 73 -21.17 -5.35 -19.07
C ASP A 73 -21.41 -6.71 -19.71
N ARG A 74 -20.77 -6.97 -20.86
CA ARG A 74 -20.90 -8.24 -21.58
C ARG A 74 -20.11 -9.34 -20.91
N LEU A 75 -18.91 -9.06 -20.43
CA LEU A 75 -18.11 -10.05 -19.72
C LEU A 75 -18.71 -10.37 -18.35
N THR A 76 -19.21 -9.36 -17.64
CA THR A 76 -19.95 -9.55 -16.39
C THR A 76 -21.21 -10.36 -16.65
N ALA A 77 -21.98 -10.05 -17.71
CA ALA A 77 -23.12 -10.85 -18.11
C ALA A 77 -22.73 -12.30 -18.49
N LEU A 78 -21.62 -12.51 -19.18
CA LEU A 78 -21.13 -13.85 -19.54
C LEU A 78 -20.75 -14.67 -18.30
N LEU A 79 -20.12 -14.05 -17.31
CA LEU A 79 -19.79 -14.70 -16.04
C LEU A 79 -21.04 -14.96 -15.19
N SER A 80 -21.98 -14.02 -15.15
CA SER A 80 -23.28 -14.18 -14.46
C SER A 80 -24.18 -15.22 -15.14
N LEU A 81 -24.08 -15.41 -16.45
CA LEU A 81 -24.78 -16.48 -17.18
C LEU A 81 -24.23 -17.88 -16.85
N GLY A 82 -23.00 -17.96 -16.33
CA GLY A 82 -22.41 -19.17 -15.75
C GLY A 82 -23.20 -19.75 -14.58
N GLN A 83 -24.15 -19.02 -14.00
CA GLN A 83 -25.08 -19.47 -12.94
C GLN A 83 -25.86 -20.75 -13.26
N ARG A 84 -25.98 -21.13 -14.53
CA ARG A 84 -26.62 -22.41 -14.93
C ARG A 84 -25.68 -23.62 -14.87
N THR A 85 -24.39 -23.40 -14.63
CA THR A 85 -23.35 -24.45 -14.52
C THR A 85 -22.43 -24.14 -13.34
N PRO A 86 -22.54 -24.86 -12.21
CA PRO A 86 -21.77 -24.52 -11.03
C PRO A 86 -20.27 -24.73 -11.28
N PHE A 87 -19.47 -23.71 -10.95
CA PHE A 87 -18.02 -23.76 -10.89
C PHE A 87 -17.57 -24.70 -9.76
N ASN A 88 -17.70 -26.01 -9.99
CA ASN A 88 -17.54 -27.03 -8.95
C ASN A 88 -16.10 -27.20 -8.44
N ASN A 89 -15.11 -26.68 -9.16
CA ASN A 89 -13.69 -26.83 -8.83
C ASN A 89 -12.94 -25.49 -8.78
N LEU A 90 -13.63 -24.36 -8.94
CA LEU A 90 -12.98 -23.05 -9.04
C LEU A 90 -12.44 -22.62 -7.68
N ASP A 91 -11.12 -22.67 -7.55
CA ASP A 91 -10.34 -22.32 -6.36
C ASP A 91 -9.85 -20.88 -6.39
N THR A 92 -9.46 -20.37 -7.57
CA THR A 92 -8.92 -19.01 -7.75
C THR A 92 -9.70 -18.25 -8.83
N PHE A 93 -10.17 -17.05 -8.51
CA PHE A 93 -10.78 -16.14 -9.46
C PHE A 93 -10.10 -14.76 -9.39
N VAL A 94 -9.51 -14.33 -10.50
CA VAL A 94 -8.92 -13.00 -10.65
C VAL A 94 -9.62 -12.28 -11.77
N PHE A 95 -10.19 -11.12 -11.47
CA PHE A 95 -10.96 -10.35 -12.42
C PHE A 95 -10.61 -8.86 -12.37
N SER A 96 -10.26 -8.33 -13.53
CA SER A 96 -9.99 -6.91 -13.71
C SER A 96 -11.07 -6.23 -14.56
N TRP A 97 -11.56 -5.06 -14.14
CA TRP A 97 -12.49 -4.24 -14.93
C TRP A 97 -11.76 -3.19 -15.76
N TYR A 98 -12.34 -2.84 -16.90
CA TYR A 98 -11.92 -1.71 -17.73
C TYR A 98 -13.11 -0.81 -17.97
N SER A 99 -13.25 0.24 -17.18
CA SER A 99 -14.37 1.15 -17.32
C SER A 99 -13.93 2.56 -16.97
N ASP A 100 -14.47 3.53 -17.69
CA ASP A 100 -14.28 4.94 -17.36
C ASP A 100 -15.35 5.44 -16.38
N THR A 101 -16.41 4.66 -16.13
CA THR A 101 -17.63 5.14 -15.45
C THR A 101 -18.10 4.31 -14.26
N GLY A 102 -17.62 3.07 -14.07
CA GLY A 102 -18.04 2.23 -12.95
C GLY A 102 -17.75 0.73 -13.10
N VAL A 103 -17.99 -0.03 -12.04
CA VAL A 103 -17.64 -1.45 -11.90
C VAL A 103 -18.88 -2.29 -11.53
N SER A 104 -19.11 -3.39 -12.24
CA SER A 104 -20.16 -4.37 -11.92
C SER A 104 -19.55 -5.68 -11.48
N ILE A 105 -19.86 -6.11 -10.25
CA ILE A 105 -19.24 -7.30 -9.67
C ILE A 105 -19.93 -8.56 -10.22
N PRO A 106 -19.20 -9.49 -10.87
CA PRO A 106 -19.81 -10.68 -11.45
C PRO A 106 -20.42 -11.54 -10.35
N ASP A 107 -21.67 -11.92 -10.55
CA ASP A 107 -22.40 -12.73 -9.59
C ASP A 107 -21.89 -14.18 -9.65
N MET A 108 -21.10 -14.56 -8.64
CA MET A 108 -20.39 -15.83 -8.60
C MET A 108 -20.80 -16.65 -7.38
N HIS A 109 -21.15 -17.91 -7.64
CA HIS A 109 -21.40 -18.92 -6.61
C HIS A 109 -20.35 -20.03 -6.71
N SER A 110 -19.47 -20.14 -5.72
CA SER A 110 -18.53 -21.25 -5.61
C SER A 110 -18.22 -21.57 -4.16
N SER A 111 -18.58 -22.79 -3.73
CA SER A 111 -18.15 -23.34 -2.44
C SER A 111 -16.69 -23.78 -2.44
N THR A 112 -16.02 -23.83 -3.59
CA THR A 112 -14.61 -24.24 -3.69
C THR A 112 -13.64 -23.07 -3.80
N LEU A 113 -14.16 -21.85 -3.97
CA LEU A 113 -13.35 -20.65 -4.14
C LEU A 113 -12.62 -20.33 -2.84
N ARG A 114 -11.30 -20.26 -2.93
CA ARG A 114 -10.41 -19.89 -1.82
C ARG A 114 -9.78 -18.52 -2.02
N CYS A 115 -9.60 -18.08 -3.26
CA CYS A 115 -8.98 -16.80 -3.58
C CYS A 115 -9.84 -16.00 -4.56
N LEU A 116 -10.23 -14.79 -4.18
CA LEU A 116 -10.95 -13.83 -5.00
C LEU A 116 -10.13 -12.54 -5.10
N THR A 117 -9.77 -12.14 -6.31
CA THR A 117 -9.09 -10.86 -6.58
C THR A 117 -9.92 -10.05 -7.58
N LEU A 118 -10.23 -8.83 -7.19
CA LEU A 118 -11.08 -7.88 -7.91
C LEU A 118 -10.29 -6.58 -8.06
N SER A 119 -10.01 -6.15 -9.30
CA SER A 119 -9.17 -4.96 -9.56
C SER A 119 -9.74 -4.06 -10.65
N ALA A 120 -9.76 -2.74 -10.45
CA ALA A 120 -10.10 -1.81 -11.54
C ALA A 120 -8.85 -1.38 -12.32
N LEU A 121 -8.98 -1.30 -13.65
CA LEU A 121 -7.98 -0.85 -14.60
C LEU A 121 -8.54 0.27 -15.49
N LYS A 122 -7.67 1.18 -15.95
CA LYS A 122 -7.98 2.20 -16.95
C LYS A 122 -7.23 1.90 -18.24
N ILE A 123 -7.90 2.17 -19.35
CA ILE A 123 -7.31 2.06 -20.68
C ILE A 123 -7.02 3.45 -21.19
N GLU A 124 -5.81 3.65 -21.71
CA GLU A 124 -5.41 4.93 -22.28
C GLU A 124 -4.93 4.78 -23.71
N GLU A 125 -5.43 5.68 -24.55
CA GLU A 125 -5.02 5.81 -25.93
C GLU A 125 -3.59 6.35 -26.01
N LEU A 126 -2.74 5.72 -26.82
CA LEU A 126 -1.42 6.26 -27.12
C LEU A 126 -1.57 7.50 -28.00
N SER A 127 -1.23 8.68 -27.48
CA SER A 127 -1.26 9.91 -28.28
C SER A 127 -0.22 9.85 -29.42
N CYS A 128 -0.68 10.22 -30.62
CA CYS A 128 0.03 10.05 -31.88
C CYS A 128 1.25 10.98 -32.05
N GLU A 129 2.42 10.57 -31.55
CA GLU A 129 3.72 11.05 -32.09
C GLU A 129 4.58 9.92 -32.70
N LYS A 130 4.26 8.65 -32.47
CA LYS A 130 5.06 7.51 -32.96
C LYS A 130 4.22 6.36 -33.50
N LYS A 131 3.70 6.48 -34.74
CA LYS A 131 3.33 5.42 -35.74
C LYS A 131 2.66 4.09 -35.30
N LEU A 132 2.34 3.86 -34.04
CA LEU A 132 1.65 2.69 -33.49
C LEU A 132 0.36 3.22 -32.84
N LEU A 133 -0.76 3.02 -33.52
CA LEU A 133 -2.09 3.15 -32.93
C LEU A 133 -2.26 1.99 -31.96
N GLY A 134 -2.44 2.27 -30.67
CA GLY A 134 -2.60 1.23 -29.67
C GLY A 134 -3.05 1.80 -28.34
N TYR A 135 -3.48 0.90 -27.46
CA TYR A 135 -3.86 1.23 -26.09
C TYR A 135 -2.87 0.59 -25.12
N TYR A 136 -2.69 1.20 -23.96
CA TYR A 136 -2.06 0.51 -22.84
C TYR A 136 -3.02 0.47 -21.67
N VAL A 137 -3.03 -0.68 -20.99
CA VAL A 137 -3.76 -0.87 -19.76
C VAL A 137 -2.87 -0.41 -18.62
N ARG A 138 -3.39 0.48 -17.78
CA ARG A 138 -2.74 0.88 -16.54
C ARG A 138 -3.72 0.86 -15.38
N GLN A 139 -3.18 0.95 -14.16
CA GLN A 139 -4.03 1.25 -13.01
C GLN A 139 -4.67 2.64 -13.20
N PRO A 140 -5.96 2.82 -12.85
CA PRO A 140 -6.61 4.12 -12.91
C PRO A 140 -5.95 5.07 -11.91
N LEU A 141 -6.03 6.37 -12.19
CA LEU A 141 -5.59 7.43 -11.27
C LEU A 141 -6.63 7.75 -10.18
N SER A 142 -7.81 7.13 -10.26
CA SER A 142 -8.89 7.28 -9.29
C SER A 142 -9.67 5.99 -9.21
N ASP A 143 -10.15 5.64 -8.03
CA ASP A 143 -10.98 4.44 -7.87
C ASP A 143 -12.27 4.51 -8.70
N LEU A 144 -12.63 3.38 -9.30
CA LEU A 144 -13.94 3.21 -9.92
C LEU A 144 -14.96 2.75 -8.89
N ARG A 145 -16.20 3.22 -9.02
CA ARG A 145 -17.27 2.90 -8.06
C ARG A 145 -18.00 1.61 -8.42
N ALA A 146 -18.27 0.80 -7.41
CA ALA A 146 -19.04 -0.44 -7.47
C ALA A 146 -20.16 -0.46 -6.40
N ASP A 147 -21.15 -1.31 -6.63
CA ASP A 147 -22.20 -1.57 -5.64
C ASP A 147 -21.70 -2.57 -4.58
N LEU A 148 -21.62 -2.13 -3.31
CA LEU A 148 -21.21 -2.99 -2.20
C LEU A 148 -22.18 -4.14 -1.97
N SER A 149 -23.48 -3.97 -2.24
CA SER A 149 -24.49 -5.01 -2.05
C SER A 149 -24.21 -6.24 -2.92
N GLN A 150 -23.70 -6.02 -4.15
CA GLN A 150 -23.28 -7.08 -5.07
C GLN A 150 -22.10 -7.86 -4.51
N LEU A 151 -21.08 -7.16 -3.99
CA LEU A 151 -19.94 -7.81 -3.35
C LEU A 151 -20.39 -8.67 -2.17
N LEU A 152 -21.25 -8.14 -1.30
CA LEU A 152 -21.74 -8.89 -0.14
C LEU A 152 -22.50 -10.16 -0.56
N ASN A 153 -23.27 -10.13 -1.64
CA ASN A 153 -23.96 -11.30 -2.16
C ASN A 153 -22.97 -12.38 -2.65
N VAL A 154 -21.94 -11.98 -3.41
CA VAL A 154 -20.88 -12.89 -3.87
C VAL A 154 -20.13 -13.52 -2.70
N LEU A 155 -19.77 -12.72 -1.69
CA LEU A 155 -19.03 -13.21 -0.52
C LEU A 155 -19.87 -14.18 0.32
N ARG A 156 -21.19 -13.96 0.45
CA ARG A 156 -22.11 -14.93 1.09
C ARG A 156 -22.17 -16.26 0.34
N ALA A 157 -22.00 -16.23 -0.98
CA ALA A 157 -22.01 -17.41 -1.84
C ALA A 157 -20.67 -18.15 -1.89
N CYS A 158 -19.62 -17.63 -1.23
CA CYS A 158 -18.26 -18.19 -1.24
C CYS A 158 -17.78 -18.53 0.18
N PRO A 159 -18.38 -19.55 0.84
CA PRO A 159 -18.15 -19.82 2.26
C PRO A 159 -16.72 -20.28 2.63
N ASN A 160 -15.94 -20.76 1.67
CA ASN A 160 -14.58 -21.27 1.90
C ASN A 160 -13.48 -20.29 1.46
N LEU A 161 -13.85 -19.01 1.27
CA LEU A 161 -12.91 -17.98 0.87
C LEU A 161 -11.82 -17.81 1.95
N ALA A 162 -10.56 -17.95 1.54
CA ALA A 162 -9.40 -17.79 2.40
C ALA A 162 -8.67 -16.46 2.14
N MET A 163 -8.85 -15.86 0.97
CA MET A 163 -8.24 -14.58 0.58
C MET A 163 -9.18 -13.75 -0.29
N LEU A 164 -9.35 -12.48 0.08
CA LEU A 164 -10.07 -11.46 -0.69
C LEU A 164 -9.12 -10.29 -0.97
N THR A 165 -8.93 -9.96 -2.23
CA THR A 165 -8.14 -8.80 -2.67
C THR A 165 -9.02 -7.86 -3.49
N ILE A 166 -9.08 -6.59 -3.11
CA ILE A 166 -9.83 -5.53 -3.80
C ILE A 166 -8.91 -4.36 -4.08
N GLU A 167 -8.73 -3.99 -5.34
CA GLU A 167 -7.80 -2.94 -5.74
C GLU A 167 -8.49 -1.93 -6.65
N ARG A 168 -8.33 -0.64 -6.35
CA ARG A 168 -8.82 0.48 -7.19
C ARG A 168 -10.34 0.56 -7.33
N ILE A 169 -11.07 0.02 -6.35
CA ILE A 169 -12.54 -0.02 -6.36
C ILE A 169 -13.04 0.66 -5.10
N ALA A 170 -13.81 1.73 -5.32
CA ALA A 170 -14.61 2.42 -4.33
C ALA A 170 -16.03 1.86 -4.32
N PHE A 171 -16.78 2.15 -3.27
CA PHE A 171 -18.14 1.65 -3.08
C PHE A 171 -19.13 2.80 -2.92
N ASP A 172 -20.26 2.70 -3.61
CA ASP A 172 -21.34 3.64 -3.41
C ASP A 172 -22.01 3.42 -2.05
N GLU A 173 -22.31 4.53 -1.36
CA GLU A 173 -23.15 4.51 -0.16
C GLU A 173 -24.57 4.08 -0.56
N ASP A 174 -24.86 2.80 -0.38
CA ASP A 174 -26.23 2.34 -0.54
C ASP A 174 -27.03 2.67 0.73
N LYS A 175 -28.17 3.35 0.55
CA LYS A 175 -29.11 3.69 1.65
C LYS A 175 -29.94 2.48 2.09
N SER A 176 -29.69 1.31 1.52
CA SER A 176 -30.33 0.05 1.88
C SER A 176 -29.82 -0.47 3.23
N THR A 177 -30.65 -1.24 3.95
CA THR A 177 -30.23 -1.95 5.16
C THR A 177 -29.34 -3.14 4.80
N LEU A 178 -28.09 -2.85 4.43
CA LEU A 178 -27.07 -3.87 4.22
C LEU A 178 -26.86 -4.66 5.52
N GLN A 179 -26.66 -5.98 5.39
CA GLN A 179 -26.34 -6.84 6.52
C GLN A 179 -24.85 -7.19 6.51
N PRO A 180 -24.13 -6.95 7.61
CA PRO A 180 -22.73 -7.33 7.72
C PRO A 180 -22.53 -8.84 7.52
N ILE A 181 -21.38 -9.21 6.98
CA ILE A 181 -20.94 -10.60 6.81
C ILE A 181 -19.69 -10.85 7.64
N ASN A 182 -19.48 -12.11 8.01
CA ASN A 182 -18.27 -12.57 8.68
C ASN A 182 -17.58 -13.57 7.76
N LEU A 183 -16.28 -13.40 7.57
CA LEU A 183 -15.42 -14.25 6.77
C LEU A 183 -14.29 -14.81 7.63
N ASP A 184 -13.72 -15.93 7.21
CA ASP A 184 -12.47 -16.47 7.79
C ASP A 184 -11.33 -16.30 6.76
N ALA A 185 -11.25 -15.11 6.16
CA ALA A 185 -10.35 -14.77 5.05
C ALA A 185 -9.32 -13.70 5.42
N GLU A 186 -8.13 -13.78 4.84
CA GLU A 186 -7.22 -12.63 4.75
C GLU A 186 -7.79 -11.62 3.76
N ILE A 187 -7.91 -10.35 4.17
CA ILE A 187 -8.47 -9.28 3.36
C ILE A 187 -7.41 -8.24 3.03
N LYS A 188 -7.23 -7.99 1.73
CA LYS A 188 -6.41 -6.92 1.18
C LYS A 188 -7.30 -5.96 0.41
N MET A 189 -7.22 -4.68 0.75
CA MET A 189 -7.95 -3.64 0.04
C MET A 189 -7.04 -2.45 -0.24
N ALA A 190 -7.14 -1.87 -1.43
CA ALA A 190 -6.49 -0.61 -1.76
C ALA A 190 -7.51 0.30 -2.47
N CYS A 191 -7.93 1.36 -1.78
CA CYS A 191 -9.00 2.26 -2.20
C CYS A 191 -8.74 3.68 -1.68
N GLU A 192 -8.52 4.61 -2.59
CA GLU A 192 -8.33 6.04 -2.36
C GLU A 192 -9.49 6.72 -1.61
N ASP A 193 -10.72 6.23 -1.74
CA ASP A 193 -11.88 6.80 -1.04
C ASP A 193 -12.01 6.26 0.39
N SER A 194 -11.60 7.06 1.38
CA SER A 194 -11.69 6.68 2.80
C SER A 194 -13.11 6.37 3.29
N ASN A 195 -14.16 6.97 2.70
CA ASN A 195 -15.55 6.65 3.04
C ASN A 195 -15.93 5.25 2.53
N SER A 196 -15.45 4.89 1.35
CA SER A 196 -15.63 3.54 0.80
C SER A 196 -14.94 2.47 1.65
N VAL A 197 -13.75 2.79 2.19
CA VAL A 197 -13.06 1.92 3.14
C VAL A 197 -13.81 1.79 4.46
N GLU A 198 -14.34 2.89 5.00
CA GLU A 198 -15.19 2.86 6.20
C GLU A 198 -16.41 1.97 5.98
N LEU A 199 -17.12 2.18 4.87
CA LEU A 199 -18.29 1.41 4.47
C LEU A 199 -17.95 -0.07 4.34
N PHE A 200 -16.86 -0.40 3.64
CA PHE A 200 -16.38 -1.76 3.48
C PHE A 200 -16.13 -2.46 4.83
N MET A 201 -15.39 -1.79 5.72
CA MET A 201 -15.07 -2.32 7.04
C MET A 201 -16.27 -2.39 7.99
N ALA A 202 -17.34 -1.64 7.74
CA ALA A 202 -18.57 -1.71 8.52
C ALA A 202 -19.39 -2.98 8.20
N TYR A 203 -19.31 -3.46 6.95
CA TYR A 203 -20.12 -4.57 6.46
C TYR A 203 -19.37 -5.88 6.24
N ILE A 204 -18.05 -5.86 6.17
CA ILE A 204 -17.25 -7.07 6.03
C ILE A 204 -16.39 -7.19 7.28
N ASN A 205 -16.62 -8.25 8.05
CA ASN A 205 -15.82 -8.62 9.20
C ASN A 205 -15.02 -9.88 8.86
N THR A 206 -13.81 -10.02 9.39
CA THR A 206 -13.08 -11.28 9.30
C THR A 206 -12.36 -11.63 10.59
N THR A 207 -12.23 -12.94 10.86
CA THR A 207 -11.36 -13.48 11.91
C THR A 207 -9.89 -13.63 11.44
N GLY A 208 -9.65 -13.48 10.14
CA GLY A 208 -8.35 -13.51 9.48
C GLY A 208 -7.48 -12.28 9.80
N SER A 209 -6.76 -11.78 8.79
CA SER A 209 -5.98 -10.54 8.87
C SER A 209 -6.45 -9.51 7.85
N TRP A 210 -6.24 -8.24 8.16
CA TRP A 210 -6.56 -7.11 7.30
C TRP A 210 -5.30 -6.34 6.91
N THR A 211 -5.19 -6.01 5.63
CA THR A 211 -4.26 -5.02 5.11
C THR A 211 -5.03 -4.07 4.19
N ILE A 212 -5.41 -2.89 4.70
CA ILE A 212 -6.18 -1.93 3.93
C ILE A 212 -5.38 -0.67 3.70
N THR A 213 -5.24 -0.27 2.45
CA THR A 213 -4.66 1.00 2.01
C THR A 213 -5.75 1.97 1.61
N THR A 214 -5.67 3.20 2.10
CA THR A 214 -6.49 4.32 1.66
C THR A 214 -5.66 5.56 1.34
N ALA A 215 -6.27 6.57 0.72
CA ALA A 215 -5.62 7.84 0.42
C ALA A 215 -6.41 9.00 1.04
N CYS A 216 -5.71 10.09 1.35
CA CYS A 216 -6.31 11.37 1.71
C CYS A 216 -5.57 12.44 0.93
N ARG A 217 -6.25 13.50 0.49
CA ARG A 217 -5.50 14.58 -0.16
C ARG A 217 -4.67 15.34 0.86
N VAL A 218 -3.48 15.74 0.44
CA VAL A 218 -2.50 16.46 1.27
C VAL A 218 -3.07 17.73 1.90
N TRP A 219 -3.91 18.46 1.16
CA TRP A 219 -4.54 19.71 1.59
C TRP A 219 -5.85 19.52 2.37
N GLU A 220 -6.37 18.30 2.51
CA GLU A 220 -7.64 18.02 3.21
C GLU A 220 -7.46 17.86 4.73
N ALA A 221 -6.58 18.64 5.35
CA ALA A 221 -6.42 18.64 6.81
C ALA A 221 -7.60 19.36 7.50
N PRO A 222 -8.21 18.77 8.56
CA PRO A 222 -7.79 17.56 9.26
C PRO A 222 -8.20 16.25 8.57
N LEU A 223 -7.41 15.18 8.76
CA LEU A 223 -7.73 13.83 8.25
C LEU A 223 -9.17 13.42 8.56
N PRO A 224 -9.83 12.65 7.66
CA PRO A 224 -11.18 12.11 7.89
C PRO A 224 -11.29 11.41 9.25
N ASP A 225 -12.45 11.56 9.92
CA ASP A 225 -12.63 11.06 11.28
C ASP A 225 -12.47 9.53 11.38
N PHE A 226 -12.89 8.79 10.36
CA PHE A 226 -12.66 7.35 10.26
C PHE A 226 -11.16 7.00 10.27
N VAL A 227 -10.37 7.67 9.43
CA VAL A 227 -8.92 7.46 9.32
C VAL A 227 -8.24 7.75 10.66
N ARG A 228 -8.61 8.87 11.29
CA ARG A 228 -8.12 9.25 12.63
C ARG A 228 -8.46 8.18 13.68
N SER A 229 -9.71 7.76 13.72
CA SER A 229 -10.20 6.71 14.63
C SER A 229 -9.45 5.39 14.40
N ARG A 230 -9.21 5.01 13.14
CA ARG A 230 -8.47 3.79 12.78
C ARG A 230 -6.99 3.86 13.17
N LEU A 231 -6.29 4.95 12.88
CA LEU A 231 -4.89 5.13 13.27
C LEU A 231 -4.69 4.93 14.77
N SER A 232 -5.60 5.44 15.60
CA SER A 232 -5.54 5.30 17.06
C SER A 232 -5.78 3.88 17.59
N ARG A 233 -6.34 2.98 16.76
CA ARG A 233 -6.78 1.62 17.17
C ARG A 233 -6.04 0.50 16.45
N CYS A 234 -5.30 0.82 15.38
CA CYS A 234 -4.60 -0.18 14.58
C CYS A 234 -3.34 -0.71 15.30
N THR A 235 -2.97 -1.96 14.98
CA THR A 235 -1.74 -2.58 15.50
C THR A 235 -0.51 -1.94 14.86
N SER A 236 -0.60 -1.60 13.58
CA SER A 236 0.33 -0.65 12.98
C SER A 236 -0.31 -0.02 11.75
N ALA A 237 0.20 1.14 11.36
CA ALA A 237 -0.10 1.73 10.07
C ALA A 237 1.17 2.19 9.38
N HIS A 238 1.19 2.04 8.06
CA HIS A 238 2.19 2.63 7.20
C HIS A 238 1.60 3.88 6.55
N ILE A 239 2.38 4.95 6.48
CA ILE A 239 1.99 6.21 5.86
C ILE A 239 3.07 6.54 4.82
N ASP A 240 2.62 6.78 3.60
CA ASP A 240 3.43 7.25 2.48
C ASP A 240 2.77 8.45 1.82
N HIS A 241 3.51 9.17 1.01
CA HIS A 241 3.10 10.45 0.44
C HIS A 241 3.48 10.55 -1.03
N SER A 242 2.60 11.20 -1.80
CA SER A 242 2.90 11.82 -3.08
C SER A 242 2.69 13.34 -2.96
N GLN A 243 2.92 14.09 -4.05
CA GLN A 243 2.67 15.54 -4.07
C GLN A 243 1.22 15.91 -3.75
N GLU A 244 0.28 15.03 -4.09
CA GLU A 244 -1.15 15.30 -3.98
C GLU A 244 -1.86 14.48 -2.90
N HIS A 245 -1.33 13.30 -2.57
CA HIS A 245 -2.01 12.32 -1.72
C HIS A 245 -1.12 11.82 -0.58
N THR A 246 -1.73 11.58 0.58
CA THR A 246 -1.16 10.80 1.68
C THR A 246 -1.83 9.43 1.67
N PHE A 247 -1.04 8.38 1.47
CA PHE A 247 -1.49 7.00 1.50
C PHE A 247 -1.29 6.41 2.88
N ILE A 248 -2.30 5.71 3.40
CA ILE A 248 -2.29 5.12 4.73
C ILE A 248 -2.71 3.66 4.62
N THR A 249 -1.81 2.75 4.98
CA THR A 249 -2.07 1.31 5.04
C THR A 249 -2.20 0.85 6.49
N PHE A 250 -3.38 0.37 6.88
CA PHE A 250 -3.66 -0.19 8.20
C PHE A 250 -3.39 -1.69 8.24
N PHE A 251 -2.79 -2.15 9.34
CA PHE A 251 -2.55 -3.55 9.65
C PHE A 251 -3.17 -3.92 10.99
N ASP A 252 -3.87 -5.07 11.04
CA ASP A 252 -4.46 -5.60 12.27
C ASP A 252 -3.52 -6.53 13.05
N ARG A 253 -2.48 -7.08 12.39
CA ARG A 253 -1.40 -7.86 13.02
C ARG A 253 -0.06 -7.16 12.83
N ASP A 254 0.83 -7.30 13.81
CA ASP A 254 2.19 -6.77 13.72
C ASP A 254 3.00 -7.63 12.75
N ASP A 255 2.97 -7.27 11.47
CA ASP A 255 3.90 -7.83 10.50
C ASP A 255 5.26 -7.12 10.64
N SER A 256 5.93 -7.43 11.75
CA SER A 256 7.26 -6.91 12.10
C SER A 256 8.34 -7.20 11.05
N HIS A 257 8.04 -8.07 10.07
CA HIS A 257 8.94 -8.51 9.00
C HIS A 257 8.48 -8.16 7.58
N ALA A 258 7.29 -7.58 7.39
CA ALA A 258 6.92 -7.03 6.09
C ALA A 258 8.00 -6.01 5.69
N ASN A 259 8.79 -6.35 4.67
CA ASN A 259 9.74 -5.43 4.08
C ASN A 259 8.99 -4.13 3.80
N PHE A 260 9.47 -3.04 4.41
CA PHE A 260 9.00 -1.66 4.34
C PHE A 260 8.88 -1.13 2.91
N ARG A 261 7.96 -1.68 2.13
CA ARG A 261 7.65 -1.27 0.77
C ARG A 261 6.16 -1.46 0.60
N LEU A 262 5.46 -0.36 0.33
CA LEU A 262 4.18 -0.41 -0.34
C LEU A 262 4.24 -1.38 -1.51
N ASP A 263 3.08 -1.95 -1.84
CA ASP A 263 2.94 -2.61 -3.13
C ASP A 263 3.50 -1.68 -4.21
N GLU A 264 4.55 -2.17 -4.86
CA GLU A 264 5.32 -1.40 -5.83
C GLU A 264 4.43 -0.96 -7.00
N SER A 265 3.30 -1.65 -7.22
CA SER A 265 2.26 -1.29 -8.18
C SER A 265 1.57 0.03 -7.81
N PHE A 266 1.10 0.16 -6.56
CA PHE A 266 0.39 1.34 -6.04
C PHE A 266 1.31 2.56 -5.96
N ARG A 267 2.56 2.34 -5.55
CA ARG A 267 3.61 3.36 -5.54
C ARG A 267 3.91 3.86 -6.96
N ARG A 268 4.17 2.98 -7.94
CA ARG A 268 4.49 3.37 -9.33
C ARG A 268 3.40 4.19 -10.01
N ALA A 269 2.13 4.01 -9.63
CA ALA A 269 1.02 4.77 -10.22
C ALA A 269 0.99 6.25 -9.78
N TYR A 270 1.58 6.60 -8.61
CA TYR A 270 1.52 7.95 -8.02
C TYR A 270 2.89 8.57 -7.74
N THR A 271 3.96 7.79 -7.84
CA THR A 271 5.31 8.33 -7.82
C THR A 271 5.63 8.74 -9.24
N ASP A 272 5.61 10.04 -9.50
CA ASP A 272 6.24 10.56 -10.70
C ASP A 272 7.66 10.00 -10.78
N LEU A 273 8.08 9.60 -11.98
CA LEU A 273 9.46 9.16 -12.27
C LEU A 273 10.54 10.16 -11.82
N LEU A 274 10.15 11.36 -11.40
CA LEU A 274 10.98 12.47 -10.94
C LEU A 274 10.96 12.67 -9.42
N SER A 275 10.00 12.16 -8.66
CA SER A 275 9.98 12.28 -7.19
C SER A 275 10.74 11.11 -6.56
N GLY A 276 12.04 11.33 -6.32
CA GLY A 276 12.95 10.33 -5.77
C GLY A 276 12.62 9.85 -4.36
N ASP A 277 11.72 10.52 -3.63
CA ASP A 277 11.61 10.36 -2.18
C ASP A 277 10.16 10.14 -1.73
N SER A 278 9.86 8.88 -1.39
CA SER A 278 8.66 8.50 -0.62
C SER A 278 9.06 8.47 0.85
N SER A 279 8.37 9.23 1.68
CA SER A 279 8.53 9.11 3.13
C SER A 279 7.83 7.88 3.64
N ASN A 280 8.60 6.94 4.16
CA ASN A 280 8.06 5.66 4.63
C ASN A 280 7.96 5.70 6.15
N VAL A 281 6.78 6.08 6.62
CA VAL A 281 6.50 6.25 8.05
C VAL A 281 5.70 5.07 8.53
N ARG A 282 6.14 4.47 9.64
CA ARG A 282 5.40 3.43 10.33
C ARG A 282 5.01 3.91 11.72
N VAL A 283 3.74 3.85 12.04
CA VAL A 283 3.21 4.09 13.39
C VAL A 283 2.72 2.76 13.98
N PHE A 284 2.95 2.54 15.27
CA PHE A 284 2.56 1.33 16.02
C PHE A 284 2.43 1.68 17.50
N PRO A 285 1.65 0.94 18.31
CA PRO A 285 1.38 1.29 19.70
C PRO A 285 2.63 1.72 20.48
N GLY A 286 2.66 2.98 20.90
CA GLY A 286 3.75 3.58 21.65
C GLY A 286 4.98 3.98 20.83
N GLY A 287 4.99 3.84 19.50
CA GLY A 287 6.16 4.20 18.71
C GLY A 287 5.95 4.53 17.23
N ILE A 288 6.98 5.18 16.67
CA ILE A 288 7.04 5.61 15.29
C ILE A 288 8.41 5.26 14.70
N THR A 289 8.44 4.78 13.47
CA THR A 289 9.65 4.65 12.66
C THR A 289 9.52 5.50 11.40
N ILE A 290 10.49 6.34 11.13
CA ILE A 290 10.57 7.17 9.93
C ILE A 290 11.75 6.69 9.10
N ALA A 291 11.50 6.25 7.88
CA ALA A 291 12.52 5.97 6.88
C ALA A 291 12.43 7.01 5.76
N TYR A 292 13.58 7.65 5.46
CA TYR A 292 13.72 8.78 4.53
C TYR A 292 13.09 10.10 5.04
N SER A 293 13.47 11.24 4.44
CA SER A 293 12.97 12.57 4.84
C SER A 293 11.55 12.78 4.30
N ALA A 294 10.67 13.37 5.11
CA ALA A 294 9.34 13.79 4.68
C ALA A 294 9.41 15.26 4.30
N GLU A 295 9.11 15.59 3.05
CA GLU A 295 8.89 17.00 2.69
C GLU A 295 7.61 17.56 3.34
N MET A 296 6.76 16.70 3.89
CA MET A 296 5.43 17.07 4.38
C MET A 296 5.15 16.63 5.83
N GLU A 297 4.30 17.39 6.52
CA GLU A 297 3.84 17.10 7.88
C GLU A 297 3.09 15.76 7.99
N ILE A 298 3.62 14.84 8.80
CA ILE A 298 2.93 13.61 9.18
C ILE A 298 1.86 13.98 10.23
N PRO A 299 0.60 13.51 10.10
CA PRO A 299 -0.49 13.86 10.99
C PRO A 299 -0.38 13.14 12.36
N LEU A 300 0.69 13.37 13.11
CA LEU A 300 0.95 12.74 14.42
C LEU A 300 -0.16 13.02 15.44
N ASN A 301 -0.81 14.17 15.33
CA ASN A 301 -1.96 14.52 16.18
C ASN A 301 -3.14 13.53 16.02
N ALA A 302 -3.25 12.86 14.86
CA ALA A 302 -4.27 11.85 14.62
C ALA A 302 -3.97 10.52 15.35
N TYR A 303 -2.73 10.31 15.79
CA TYR A 303 -2.28 9.03 16.33
C TYR A 303 -2.82 8.74 17.74
N GLY A 304 -3.35 9.74 18.45
CA GLY A 304 -4.17 9.58 19.67
C GLY A 304 -3.48 8.96 20.90
N CYS A 305 -2.30 8.36 20.74
CA CYS A 305 -1.52 7.71 21.79
C CYS A 305 -0.21 8.47 22.07
N PRO A 306 0.32 8.39 23.31
CA PRO A 306 1.67 8.84 23.60
C PRO A 306 2.70 8.14 22.70
N ILE A 307 3.64 8.90 22.13
CA ILE A 307 4.72 8.37 21.27
C ILE A 307 5.97 8.21 22.13
N GLU A 308 6.11 7.06 22.77
CA GLU A 308 7.22 6.78 23.69
C GLU A 308 8.52 6.41 22.96
N HIS A 309 8.42 5.85 21.74
CA HIS A 309 9.55 5.41 20.95
C HIS A 309 9.57 6.09 19.57
N LEU A 310 10.69 6.69 19.21
CA LEU A 310 10.91 7.24 17.87
C LEU A 310 12.18 6.62 17.26
N SER A 311 12.06 6.00 16.10
CA SER A 311 13.19 5.53 15.30
C SER A 311 13.28 6.32 13.99
N ILE A 312 14.43 6.91 13.70
CA ILE A 312 14.68 7.64 12.44
C ILE A 312 15.81 6.92 11.71
N ARG A 313 15.57 6.50 10.47
CA ARG A 313 16.49 5.63 9.71
C ARG A 313 16.79 6.21 8.33
N ARG A 314 18.05 6.07 7.89
CA ARG A 314 18.49 6.28 6.50
C ARG A 314 18.03 7.62 5.90
N MET A 315 18.29 8.71 6.59
CA MET A 315 18.11 10.03 5.97
C MET A 315 19.17 10.25 4.89
N VAL A 316 18.71 10.63 3.71
CA VAL A 316 19.52 11.18 2.62
C VAL A 316 18.96 12.58 2.43
N LEU A 317 19.75 13.62 2.69
CA LEU A 317 19.37 14.98 2.35
C LEU A 317 19.88 15.25 0.93
N TRP A 318 18.95 15.44 0.00
CA TRP A 318 19.24 16.03 -1.29
C TRP A 318 19.26 17.55 -1.14
N ASP A 319 20.35 18.15 -1.63
CA ASP A 319 20.68 19.57 -1.59
C ASP A 319 20.88 20.22 -0.21
N LEU A 320 22.12 20.68 0.01
CA LEU A 320 22.64 21.26 1.25
C LEU A 320 22.15 22.71 1.52
N ASP A 321 21.34 23.28 0.62
CA ASP A 321 21.08 24.71 0.56
C ASP A 321 19.64 25.13 0.91
N GLU A 322 18.70 24.20 1.11
CA GLU A 322 17.35 24.53 1.58
C GLU A 322 17.14 24.25 3.09
N PRO A 323 16.40 25.13 3.79
CA PRO A 323 16.16 24.98 5.22
C PRO A 323 15.16 23.83 5.48
N GLY A 324 15.65 22.60 5.59
CA GLY A 324 14.87 21.41 5.95
C GLY A 324 14.26 21.41 7.35
N ARG A 325 14.07 22.57 8.00
CA ARG A 325 13.44 22.68 9.33
C ARG A 325 11.92 22.48 9.26
N GLU A 326 11.27 23.00 8.24
CA GLU A 326 9.81 22.85 8.07
C GLU A 326 9.41 21.37 7.91
N SER A 327 10.29 20.56 7.33
CA SER A 327 10.13 19.12 7.18
C SER A 327 10.04 18.33 8.49
N TRP A 328 10.41 18.89 9.66
CA TRP A 328 10.45 18.18 10.95
C TRP A 328 9.61 18.81 12.06
N THR A 329 8.96 19.95 11.81
CA THR A 329 8.14 20.66 12.82
C THR A 329 7.01 19.80 13.38
N PHE A 330 6.50 18.85 12.59
CA PHE A 330 5.45 17.93 13.01
C PHE A 330 5.86 17.10 14.25
N LEU A 331 7.17 16.88 14.48
CA LEU A 331 7.69 16.16 15.65
C LEU A 331 7.38 16.88 16.97
N ARG A 332 7.10 18.18 16.96
CA ARG A 332 6.65 18.94 18.15
C ARG A 332 5.34 18.41 18.75
N ALA A 333 4.58 17.62 17.99
CA ALA A 333 3.40 16.92 18.51
C ALA A 333 3.75 15.87 19.58
N ILE A 334 4.99 15.35 19.58
CA ILE A 334 5.47 14.37 20.57
C ILE A 334 5.66 15.10 21.91
N ARG A 335 4.82 14.76 22.90
CA ARG A 335 4.87 15.38 24.23
C ARG A 335 5.83 14.71 25.20
N THR A 336 5.97 13.39 25.08
CA THR A 336 6.84 12.56 25.92
C THR A 336 7.60 11.63 25.01
N LEU A 337 8.90 11.45 25.22
CA LEU A 337 9.74 10.54 24.45
C LEU A 337 10.61 9.72 25.41
N TYR A 338 10.41 8.41 25.44
CA TYR A 338 11.19 7.49 26.28
C TYR A 338 12.47 7.07 25.57
N THR A 339 12.39 6.72 24.29
CA THR A 339 13.53 6.27 23.50
C THR A 339 13.55 6.96 22.14
N LEU A 340 14.69 7.54 21.81
CA LEU A 340 15.03 8.02 20.48
C LEU A 340 16.13 7.12 19.89
N ASP A 341 15.87 6.46 18.76
CA ASP A 341 16.85 5.67 18.01
C ASP A 341 17.10 6.31 16.63
N VAL A 342 18.25 6.93 16.46
CA VAL A 342 18.62 7.64 15.24
C VAL A 342 19.74 6.87 14.54
N CYS A 343 19.41 6.23 13.41
CA CYS A 343 20.37 5.60 12.52
C CYS A 343 20.60 6.50 11.30
N HIS A 344 21.62 7.36 11.39
CA HIS A 344 21.83 8.48 10.48
C HIS A 344 23.20 8.43 9.80
N GLY A 345 23.28 9.01 8.59
CA GLY A 345 24.52 9.09 7.82
C GLY A 345 25.01 10.52 7.53
N GLU A 346 24.25 11.56 7.81
CA GLU A 346 24.51 12.87 7.19
C GLU A 346 24.46 14.02 8.18
N LYS A 347 24.63 15.25 7.69
CA LYS A 347 24.60 16.49 8.49
C LYS A 347 23.15 16.83 8.88
N ASN A 348 22.97 17.68 9.89
CA ASN A 348 21.69 18.27 10.31
C ASN A 348 20.81 17.49 11.31
N ILE A 349 21.38 16.54 12.08
CA ILE A 349 20.66 15.91 13.20
C ILE A 349 20.12 16.93 14.21
N ASN A 350 20.84 18.05 14.40
CA ASN A 350 20.41 19.15 15.25
C ASN A 350 19.00 19.67 14.89
N ILE A 351 18.65 19.77 13.60
CA ILE A 351 17.33 20.24 13.17
C ILE A 351 16.23 19.34 13.72
N ILE A 352 16.43 18.02 13.69
CA ILE A 352 15.48 17.06 14.26
C ILE A 352 15.41 17.17 15.79
N LEU A 353 16.57 17.23 16.44
CA LEU A 353 16.64 17.26 17.91
C LEU A 353 16.02 18.53 18.50
N GLN A 354 16.03 19.65 17.78
CA GLN A 354 15.34 20.90 18.17
C GLN A 354 13.83 20.75 18.24
N GLU A 355 13.26 19.83 17.47
CA GLU A 355 11.81 19.66 17.33
C GLU A 355 11.25 18.59 18.28
N LEU A 356 12.11 17.94 19.07
CA LEU A 356 11.77 16.84 19.97
C LEU A 356 11.92 17.22 21.46
N PRO A 357 11.08 16.67 22.35
CA PRO A 357 11.37 16.69 23.78
C PRO A 357 12.63 15.84 24.07
N CYS A 358 13.33 16.17 25.16
CA CYS A 358 14.50 15.39 25.61
C CYS A 358 14.10 13.92 25.89
N PRO A 359 14.71 12.92 25.22
CA PRO A 359 14.41 11.52 25.47
C PRO A 359 15.06 11.02 26.77
N GLN A 360 14.49 10.00 27.42
CA GLN A 360 15.18 9.30 28.52
C GLN A 360 16.36 8.46 28.02
N ASN A 361 16.17 7.77 26.88
CA ASN A 361 17.19 6.96 26.24
C ASN A 361 17.48 7.48 24.82
N LEU A 362 18.73 7.84 24.56
CA LEU A 362 19.20 8.28 23.26
C LEU A 362 20.13 7.23 22.65
N LYS A 363 19.71 6.61 21.57
CA LYS A 363 20.52 5.69 20.76
C LYS A 363 20.84 6.38 19.45
N TYR A 364 22.13 6.54 19.18
CA TYR A 364 22.62 7.14 17.95
C TYR A 364 23.56 6.15 17.25
N ARG A 365 23.29 5.88 15.97
CA ARG A 365 24.15 5.06 15.12
C ARG A 365 24.51 5.85 13.87
N CYS A 366 25.80 6.14 13.71
CA CYS A 366 26.34 6.76 12.49
C CYS A 366 26.74 5.67 11.49
N THR A 367 26.07 5.61 10.33
CA THR A 367 26.34 4.60 9.28
C THR A 367 27.09 5.13 8.07
N SER A 368 27.42 6.43 8.03
CA SER A 368 28.05 7.03 6.85
C SER A 368 29.51 6.69 6.67
N ARG A 369 29.90 6.62 5.39
CA ARG A 369 31.29 6.47 4.94
C ARG A 369 31.95 7.82 4.72
N HIS A 370 31.19 8.92 4.65
CA HIS A 370 31.68 10.25 4.34
C HIS A 370 32.08 10.98 5.64
N ALA A 371 33.38 10.92 5.89
CA ALA A 371 34.08 11.24 7.13
C ALA A 371 34.24 12.75 7.44
N ARG A 372 33.13 13.51 7.55
CA ARG A 372 33.18 14.88 8.10
C ARG A 372 32.18 15.09 9.24
N SER A 373 32.41 14.38 10.35
CA SER A 373 32.57 14.86 11.74
C SER A 373 31.76 16.07 12.28
N CYS A 374 30.60 16.42 11.72
CA CYS A 374 29.75 17.47 12.31
C CYS A 374 28.71 16.88 13.28
N CYS A 375 28.24 15.67 13.00
CA CYS A 375 26.99 15.16 13.55
C CYS A 375 27.08 14.69 15.00
N LEU A 376 28.25 14.19 15.44
CA LEU A 376 28.48 13.83 16.84
C LEU A 376 28.72 15.06 17.72
N THR A 377 29.41 16.08 17.20
CA THR A 377 29.59 17.37 17.88
C THR A 377 28.24 18.04 18.09
N ASP A 378 27.37 18.04 17.08
CA ASP A 378 26.00 18.53 17.19
C ASP A 378 25.20 17.75 18.25
N LEU A 379 25.33 16.42 18.29
CA LEU A 379 24.68 15.58 19.31
C LEU A 379 25.14 15.93 20.73
N VAL A 380 26.45 16.16 20.94
CA VAL A 380 27.03 16.53 22.24
C VAL A 380 26.58 17.94 22.66
N ALA A 381 26.54 18.89 21.72
CA ALA A 381 26.02 20.23 21.97
C ALA A 381 24.56 20.18 22.41
N PHE A 382 23.71 19.40 21.72
CA PHE A 382 22.30 19.23 22.10
C PHE A 382 22.10 18.59 23.47
N CYS A 383 22.91 17.57 23.80
CA CYS A 383 22.87 16.98 25.14
C CYS A 383 23.25 18.00 26.22
N SER A 384 24.19 18.91 25.91
CA SER A 384 24.61 19.99 26.80
C SER A 384 23.53 21.07 26.94
N ASP A 385 22.86 21.42 25.85
CA ASP A 385 21.75 22.38 25.82
C ASP A 385 20.56 21.88 26.64
N TRP A 386 20.13 20.63 26.45
CA TRP A 386 19.09 20.02 27.28
C TRP A 386 19.46 20.10 28.75
N ARG A 387 20.70 19.76 29.12
CA ARG A 387 21.16 19.85 30.50
C ARG A 387 21.12 21.28 31.02
N GLY A 388 21.49 22.26 30.20
CA GLY A 388 21.35 23.68 30.52
C GLY A 388 19.89 24.10 30.80
N MET A 389 18.93 23.41 30.19
CA MET A 389 17.48 23.56 30.44
C MET A 389 16.97 22.73 31.63
N GLY A 390 17.84 22.01 32.33
CA GLY A 390 17.49 21.19 33.49
C GLY A 390 16.94 19.79 33.17
N VAL A 391 17.06 19.33 31.92
CA VAL A 391 16.62 18.00 31.46
C VAL A 391 17.78 17.27 30.77
N ALA A 392 17.94 15.96 30.92
CA ALA A 392 19.00 15.26 30.20
C ALA A 392 18.61 13.79 29.98
N PRO A 393 19.11 13.14 28.90
CA PRO A 393 18.96 11.70 28.76
C PRO A 393 19.65 10.98 29.91
N GLU A 394 18.99 9.95 30.43
CA GLU A 394 19.55 9.04 31.45
C GLU A 394 20.61 8.12 30.85
N LEU A 395 20.40 7.72 29.59
CA LEU A 395 21.30 6.85 28.85
C LEU A 395 21.54 7.39 27.44
N VAL A 396 22.82 7.56 27.09
CA VAL A 396 23.25 7.88 25.73
C VAL A 396 24.13 6.75 25.20
N THR A 397 23.67 6.07 24.15
CA THR A 397 24.45 5.08 23.40
C THR A 397 24.77 5.66 22.03
N ALA A 398 26.05 5.87 21.73
CA ALA A 398 26.50 6.32 20.42
C ALA A 398 27.43 5.29 19.79
N VAL A 399 27.10 4.83 18.59
CA VAL A 399 27.89 3.89 17.80
C VAL A 399 28.27 4.55 16.48
N GLY A 400 29.55 4.72 16.21
CA GLY A 400 30.07 5.27 14.96
C GLY A 400 31.42 4.64 14.61
N ARG A 401 31.83 4.76 13.34
CA ARG A 401 33.20 4.38 12.95
C ARG A 401 34.18 5.46 13.42
N LYS A 402 35.14 5.12 14.27
CA LYS A 402 36.21 6.05 14.71
C LYS A 402 36.99 6.60 13.52
N HIS A 403 37.01 7.92 13.34
CA HIS A 403 38.00 8.58 12.49
C HIS A 403 39.24 8.97 13.32
N PRO A 404 40.48 8.84 12.81
CA PRO A 404 41.70 9.16 13.56
C PRO A 404 41.76 10.59 14.11
N LEU A 405 41.20 11.58 13.40
CA LEU A 405 41.14 12.99 13.84
C LEU A 405 40.14 13.26 14.96
N GLU A 406 39.13 12.41 15.17
CA GLU A 406 38.19 12.56 16.28
C GLU A 406 38.76 11.97 17.57
N ALA A 407 39.75 11.07 17.50
CA ALA A 407 40.40 10.53 18.71
C ALA A 407 41.02 11.64 19.59
N GLU A 408 41.55 12.71 18.98
CA GLU A 408 42.13 13.86 19.70
C GLU A 408 41.07 14.79 20.33
N LEU A 409 39.90 14.97 19.70
CA LEU A 409 38.78 15.73 20.29
C LEU A 409 38.13 14.97 21.46
N TRP A 410 38.21 13.64 21.44
CA TRP A 410 37.64 12.76 22.46
C TRP A 410 38.55 12.58 23.67
N GLU A 411 39.88 12.63 23.51
CA GLU A 411 40.84 12.58 24.63
C GLU A 411 40.75 13.80 25.55
N GLY A 412 40.24 14.94 25.06
CA GLY A 412 40.03 16.16 25.85
C GLY A 412 38.68 16.25 26.59
N GLN A 413 37.70 15.41 26.23
CA GLN A 413 36.36 15.43 26.81
C GLN A 413 36.03 14.08 27.44
N SER A 414 36.47 13.90 28.69
CA SER A 414 36.00 12.83 29.57
C SER A 414 34.50 13.01 29.87
N LEU A 415 33.64 12.71 28.91
CA LEU A 415 32.20 12.55 29.11
C LEU A 415 31.99 11.15 29.69
N GLY A 416 32.02 11.02 31.02
CA GLY A 416 31.79 9.77 31.75
C GLY A 416 30.36 9.19 31.63
N TRP A 417 29.68 9.44 30.51
CA TRP A 417 28.25 9.19 30.28
C TRP A 417 27.97 8.23 29.09
N PHE A 418 28.99 7.81 28.33
CA PHE A 418 28.84 6.81 27.26
C PHE A 418 29.17 5.42 27.80
N SER A 419 28.15 4.56 27.94
CA SER A 419 28.27 3.28 28.64
C SER A 419 28.77 2.10 27.79
N ASP A 420 28.91 2.23 26.47
CA ASP A 420 29.51 1.19 25.65
C ASP A 420 30.04 1.76 24.33
N LEU A 421 31.35 2.05 24.28
CA LEU A 421 32.08 2.42 23.08
C LEU A 421 32.78 1.19 22.54
N ARG A 422 32.14 0.47 21.60
CA ARG A 422 32.79 -0.64 20.89
C ARG A 422 33.32 -0.15 19.55
N ALA A 423 34.63 -0.32 19.38
CA ALA A 423 35.38 -0.01 18.16
C ALA A 423 35.05 -0.96 17.01
#